data_AF-A0A016VES3-F1
#
_entry.id   AF-A0A016VES3-F1
#
_cell.length_a   1.000
_cell.length_b   1.000
_cell.length_c   1.000
_cell.angle_alpha   90.00
_cell.angle_beta   90.00
_cell.angle_gamma   90.00
#
_symmetry.space_group_name_H-M   'P 1'
#
loop_
_entity.id
_entity.type
_entity.pdbx_description
1 polymer ?
#
loop_
_entity_poly.entity_id
_entity_poly.type
_entity_poly.pdbx_seq_one_letter_code
_entity_poly.pdbx_strand_id
1 'polypeptide(L)'
;MLFYKRLIFLLLPSFINEAVGFVNGFLPFPPWGLQVPQGSTLGSCAGPQVSAVVVLLRLTPLDITAARDAMTLWTFDDISRILHDRASQVEGDNLYNLFIVERFLPSDEFIQAINALTVVQKGHIGELSIGGRSFVLDQIMNGIILSLPEEVQVKSRNFMELMKTLVCLHSTLQEPPLY
;
A
#
# COMPACT_ATOMS: atom_id res chain seq x y z
N MET A 1 0.70 -19.93 22.26
CA MET A 1 1.33 -18.59 22.26
C MET A 1 2.86 -18.75 22.32
N LEU A 2 3.51 -19.16 21.21
CA LEU A 2 4.97 -19.23 21.02
C LEU A 2 5.32 -19.85 19.65
N PHE A 3 4.91 -19.21 18.54
CA PHE A 3 5.37 -19.64 17.20
C PHE A 3 5.76 -18.48 16.27
N TYR A 4 5.35 -17.24 16.56
CA TYR A 4 5.64 -16.08 15.71
C TYR A 4 7.08 -15.53 15.79
N LYS A 5 7.90 -15.98 16.74
CA LYS A 5 9.24 -15.38 16.98
C LYS A 5 10.37 -15.96 16.12
N ARG A 6 10.11 -17.00 15.32
CA ARG A 6 11.17 -17.76 14.62
C ARG A 6 11.25 -17.54 13.11
N LEU A 7 10.27 -16.90 12.46
CA LEU A 7 10.26 -16.81 10.99
C LEU A 7 10.90 -15.52 10.42
N ILE A 8 11.04 -14.45 11.22
CA ILE A 8 11.67 -13.19 10.77
C ILE A 8 13.21 -13.30 10.70
N PHE A 9 13.80 -14.33 11.32
CA PHE A 9 15.26 -14.46 11.46
C PHE A 9 15.98 -15.15 10.29
N LEU A 10 15.28 -15.62 9.25
CA LEU A 10 15.88 -16.45 8.19
C LEU A 10 16.13 -15.74 6.85
N LEU A 11 16.00 -14.41 6.77
CA LEU A 11 16.20 -13.66 5.51
C LEU A 11 17.47 -12.81 5.40
N LEU A 12 18.51 -13.06 6.21
CA LEU A 12 19.84 -12.48 5.98
C LEU A 12 20.92 -13.52 6.27
N PRO A 13 21.72 -13.89 5.25
CA PRO A 13 23.01 -13.22 5.17
C PRO A 13 23.42 -12.94 3.72
N SER A 14 23.80 -11.70 3.42
CA SER A 14 24.85 -11.26 2.49
C SER A 14 24.57 -9.81 2.07
N PHE A 15 25.62 -9.01 1.91
CA PHE A 15 25.61 -7.60 1.51
C PHE A 15 25.44 -6.57 2.64
N ILE A 16 26.38 -6.59 3.59
CA ILE A 16 26.91 -5.35 4.16
C ILE A 16 28.23 -5.10 3.43
N ASN A 17 28.24 -4.19 2.45
CA ASN A 17 29.41 -3.41 2.10
C ASN A 17 29.01 -2.26 1.16
N GLU A 18 29.56 -1.08 1.49
CA GLU A 18 29.52 0.18 0.74
C GLU A 18 28.18 0.95 0.76
N ALA A 19 28.11 2.28 0.86
CA ALA A 19 28.96 3.33 1.39
C ALA A 19 28.05 4.58 1.43
N VAL A 20 28.16 5.35 2.53
CA VAL A 20 28.13 6.83 2.61
C VAL A 20 27.19 7.63 1.69
N GLY A 21 26.28 8.39 2.31
CA GLY A 21 25.94 9.75 1.84
C GLY A 21 24.45 10.08 1.76
N PHE A 22 23.76 10.26 2.90
CA PHE A 22 22.44 10.91 2.90
C PHE A 22 22.58 12.37 3.33
N VAL A 23 22.66 13.25 2.33
CA VAL A 23 22.52 14.71 2.49
C VAL A 23 21.10 15.10 2.08
N ASN A 24 20.49 15.92 2.93
CA ASN A 24 19.27 16.71 2.75
C ASN A 24 18.73 16.84 1.31
N GLY A 25 17.49 16.42 1.11
CA GLY A 25 16.70 16.72 -0.09
C GLY A 25 15.33 16.06 -0.02
N PHE A 26 14.30 16.85 0.32
CA PHE A 26 12.90 16.50 0.12
C PHE A 26 12.68 16.18 -1.37
N LEU A 27 12.69 14.90 -1.73
CA LEU A 27 12.24 14.43 -3.04
C LEU A 27 10.93 13.65 -2.85
N PRO A 28 9.91 13.87 -3.71
CA PRO A 28 8.70 13.08 -3.68
C PRO A 28 9.05 11.67 -4.15
N PHE A 29 9.20 10.76 -3.19
CA PHE A 29 9.49 9.36 -3.48
C PHE A 29 8.33 8.75 -4.29
N PRO A 30 8.61 8.01 -5.37
CA PRO A 30 7.60 7.15 -5.99
C PRO A 30 7.35 6.02 -4.99
N PRO A 31 6.09 5.78 -4.56
CA PRO A 31 5.90 4.92 -3.39
C PRO A 31 6.43 3.52 -3.61
N TRP A 32 6.39 2.97 -4.84
CA TRP A 32 6.67 1.55 -5.11
C TRP A 32 7.30 1.29 -6.50
N GLY A 33 8.11 2.22 -7.02
CA GLY A 33 8.74 2.06 -8.35
C GLY A 33 7.76 1.91 -9.52
N LEU A 34 6.49 2.29 -9.35
CA LEU A 34 5.50 2.31 -10.42
C LEU A 34 5.85 3.42 -11.42
N GLN A 35 6.33 3.02 -12.59
CA GLN A 35 6.42 3.89 -13.76
C GLN A 35 5.02 3.96 -14.39
N VAL A 36 4.29 5.01 -14.04
CA VAL A 36 2.90 5.18 -14.48
C VAL A 36 2.89 5.88 -15.86
N PRO A 37 2.20 5.33 -16.89
CA PRO A 37 2.03 6.01 -18.16
C PRO A 37 1.26 7.33 -17.99
N GLN A 38 1.73 8.42 -18.61
CA GLN A 38 1.03 9.71 -18.60
C GLN A 38 -0.42 9.58 -19.10
N GLY A 39 -1.38 10.25 -18.45
CA GLY A 39 -2.80 10.23 -18.84
C GLY A 39 -3.66 9.07 -18.31
N SER A 40 -3.31 8.46 -17.18
CA SER A 40 -4.01 7.26 -16.69
C SER A 40 -5.37 7.58 -16.03
N THR A 41 -6.45 7.02 -16.57
CA THR A 41 -7.81 7.06 -15.99
C THR A 41 -8.01 5.92 -14.99
N LEU A 42 -9.13 5.93 -14.22
CA LEU A 42 -9.48 4.86 -13.27
C LEU A 42 -9.35 3.45 -13.89
N GLY A 43 -9.72 3.30 -15.17
CA GLY A 43 -9.63 2.03 -15.91
C GLY A 43 -8.23 1.60 -16.35
N SER A 44 -7.21 2.45 -16.16
CA SER A 44 -5.80 2.12 -16.45
C SER A 44 -4.98 1.81 -15.21
N CYS A 45 -5.40 2.33 -14.04
CA CYS A 45 -4.76 2.08 -12.74
C CYS A 45 -5.38 0.90 -11.98
N ALA A 46 -6.59 0.47 -12.35
CA ALA A 46 -7.33 -0.54 -11.61
C ALA A 46 -8.07 -1.52 -12.50
N GLY A 47 -8.18 -2.76 -12.03
CA GLY A 47 -9.17 -3.70 -12.53
C GLY A 47 -10.61 -3.23 -12.21
N PRO A 48 -11.63 -3.85 -12.85
CA PRO A 48 -13.03 -3.44 -12.67
C PRO A 48 -13.50 -3.47 -11.21
N GLN A 49 -13.00 -4.43 -10.42
CA GLN A 49 -13.39 -4.62 -9.03
C GLN A 49 -12.83 -3.52 -8.11
N VAL A 50 -11.55 -3.18 -8.25
CA VAL A 50 -10.91 -2.12 -7.46
C VAL A 50 -11.49 -0.75 -7.83
N SER A 51 -11.77 -0.52 -9.12
CA SER A 51 -12.45 0.70 -9.57
C SER A 51 -13.82 0.88 -8.90
N ALA A 52 -14.60 -0.21 -8.77
CA ALA A 52 -15.88 -0.18 -8.07
C ALA A 52 -15.71 0.18 -6.58
N VAL A 53 -14.69 -0.35 -5.90
CA VAL A 53 -14.40 -0.04 -4.50
C VAL A 53 -14.06 1.44 -4.32
N VAL A 54 -13.21 2.01 -5.17
CA VAL A 54 -12.85 3.45 -5.13
C VAL A 54 -14.09 4.34 -5.24
N VAL A 55 -15.01 3.99 -6.14
CA VAL A 55 -16.27 4.71 -6.34
C VAL A 55 -17.24 4.52 -5.17
N LEU A 56 -17.40 3.29 -4.68
CA LEU A 56 -18.29 2.98 -3.56
C LEU A 56 -17.87 3.68 -2.27
N LEU A 57 -16.56 3.71 -1.99
CA LEU A 57 -15.98 4.43 -0.86
C LEU A 57 -16.02 5.95 -1.02
N ARG A 58 -16.41 6.47 -2.19
CA ARG A 58 -16.43 7.92 -2.51
C ARG A 58 -15.09 8.58 -2.17
N LEU A 59 -13.97 7.92 -2.51
CA LEU A 59 -12.63 8.40 -2.16
C LEU A 59 -12.34 9.73 -2.84
N THR A 60 -11.98 10.72 -2.03
CA THR A 60 -11.62 12.06 -2.47
C THR A 60 -10.14 12.13 -2.86
N PRO A 61 -9.70 13.18 -3.59
CA PRO A 61 -8.29 13.40 -3.86
C PRO A 61 -7.43 13.44 -2.57
N LEU A 62 -7.97 13.95 -1.46
CA LEU A 62 -7.28 13.96 -0.16
C LEU A 62 -7.07 12.53 0.38
N ASP A 63 -8.07 11.65 0.26
CA ASP A 63 -7.95 10.25 0.69
C ASP A 63 -6.93 9.49 -0.19
N ILE A 64 -6.87 9.82 -1.49
CA ILE A 64 -5.89 9.29 -2.44
C ILE A 64 -4.46 9.75 -2.06
N THR A 65 -4.27 11.02 -1.71
CA THR A 65 -2.99 11.51 -1.19
C THR A 65 -2.61 10.83 0.12
N ALA A 66 -3.55 10.63 1.05
CA ALA A 66 -3.30 9.92 2.29
C ALA A 66 -2.86 8.47 2.05
N ALA A 67 -3.42 7.78 1.05
CA ALA A 67 -2.99 6.43 0.67
C ALA A 67 -1.56 6.42 0.12
N ARG A 68 -1.21 7.41 -0.70
CA ARG A 68 0.14 7.58 -1.23
C ARG A 68 1.16 7.86 -0.13
N ASP A 69 0.78 8.70 0.84
CA ASP A 69 1.62 9.02 1.98
C ASP A 69 1.74 7.83 2.94
N ALA A 70 0.69 7.04 3.16
CA ALA A 70 0.76 5.81 3.95
C ALA A 70 1.76 4.79 3.39
N MET A 71 1.81 4.66 2.07
CA MET A 71 2.79 3.80 1.38
C MET A 71 4.24 4.30 1.48
N THR A 72 4.43 5.60 1.72
CA THR A 72 5.76 6.24 1.76
C THR A 72 6.26 6.41 3.20
N LEU A 73 5.37 6.82 4.11
CA LEU A 73 5.65 7.16 5.50
C LEU A 73 5.32 6.02 6.46
N TRP A 74 4.83 4.88 5.96
CA TRP A 74 4.44 3.72 6.76
C TRP A 74 3.32 4.00 7.76
N THR A 75 2.43 4.94 7.45
CA THR A 75 1.27 5.31 8.28
C THR A 75 0.02 4.52 7.89
N PHE A 76 0.13 3.18 7.88
CA PHE A 76 -0.94 2.28 7.45
C PHE A 76 -2.17 2.32 8.38
N ASP A 77 -2.00 2.64 9.66
CA ASP A 77 -3.13 2.85 10.58
C ASP A 77 -4.03 4.02 10.16
N ASP A 78 -3.43 5.11 9.69
CA ASP A 78 -4.17 6.32 9.32
C ASP A 78 -5.05 6.07 8.09
N ILE A 79 -4.50 5.42 7.05
CA ILE A 79 -5.29 5.08 5.86
C ILE A 79 -6.32 3.98 6.17
N SER A 80 -5.99 3.02 7.06
CA SER A 80 -6.96 2.02 7.52
C SER A 80 -8.19 2.69 8.14
N ARG A 81 -7.98 3.63 9.07
CA ARG A 81 -9.07 4.41 9.69
C ARG A 81 -9.88 5.17 8.64
N ILE A 82 -9.22 5.89 7.73
CA ILE A 82 -9.92 6.65 6.66
C ILE A 82 -10.81 5.73 5.83
N LEU A 83 -10.30 4.57 5.40
CA LEU A 83 -11.07 3.63 4.59
C LEU A 83 -12.24 3.02 5.37
N HIS A 84 -12.07 2.70 6.66
CA HIS A 84 -13.15 2.24 7.52
C HIS A 84 -14.22 3.32 7.75
N ASP A 85 -13.82 4.58 7.94
CA ASP A 85 -14.73 5.72 8.07
C ASP A 85 -15.53 5.93 6.78
N ARG A 86 -14.88 5.84 5.62
CA ARG A 86 -15.55 5.89 4.30
C ARG A 86 -16.51 4.71 4.10
N ALA A 87 -16.11 3.51 4.51
CA ALA A 87 -16.95 2.33 4.43
C ALA A 87 -18.21 2.45 5.28
N SER A 88 -18.12 3.08 6.46
CA SER A 88 -19.28 3.34 7.34
C SER A 88 -20.32 4.28 6.71
N GLN A 89 -19.92 5.09 5.74
CA GLN A 89 -20.76 6.05 5.02
C GLN A 89 -21.39 5.44 3.76
N VAL A 90 -21.06 4.19 3.42
CA VAL A 90 -21.71 3.46 2.32
C VAL A 90 -23.13 3.17 2.79
N GLU A 91 -24.08 3.98 2.32
CA GLU A 91 -25.50 3.95 2.72
C GLU A 91 -26.07 2.52 2.66
N GLY A 92 -26.70 2.11 3.75
CA GLY A 92 -27.01 0.73 4.14
C GLY A 92 -28.07 -0.02 3.33
N ASP A 93 -28.39 0.41 2.11
CA ASP A 93 -29.45 -0.22 1.31
C ASP A 93 -28.96 -1.37 0.42
N ASN A 94 -27.64 -1.57 0.30
CA ASN A 94 -27.08 -2.65 -0.52
C ASN A 94 -25.96 -3.42 0.19
N LEU A 95 -26.34 -4.52 0.87
CA LEU A 95 -25.42 -5.47 1.52
C LEU A 95 -24.31 -5.98 0.57
N TYR A 96 -24.59 -6.06 -0.73
CA TYR A 96 -23.60 -6.46 -1.73
C TYR A 96 -22.46 -5.44 -1.86
N ASN A 97 -22.77 -4.14 -1.79
CA ASN A 97 -21.77 -3.08 -1.86
C ASN A 97 -20.88 -3.06 -0.62
N LEU A 98 -21.47 -3.22 0.56
CA LEU A 98 -20.73 -3.35 1.82
C LEU A 98 -19.78 -4.56 1.79
N PHE A 99 -20.26 -5.70 1.31
CA PHE A 99 -19.46 -6.91 1.17
C PHE A 99 -18.29 -6.75 0.19
N ILE A 100 -18.49 -6.04 -0.92
CA ILE A 100 -17.40 -5.72 -1.85
C ILE A 100 -16.36 -4.86 -1.16
N VAL A 101 -16.77 -3.78 -0.49
CA VAL A 101 -15.85 -2.85 0.17
C VAL A 101 -15.06 -3.53 1.28
N GLU A 102 -15.73 -4.31 2.14
CA GLU A 102 -15.12 -4.97 3.30
C GLU A 102 -13.96 -5.91 2.91
N ARG A 103 -14.04 -6.51 1.72
CA ARG A 103 -12.99 -7.40 1.18
C ARG A 103 -11.68 -6.69 0.83
N PHE A 104 -11.71 -5.38 0.65
CA PHE A 104 -10.55 -4.55 0.31
C PHE A 104 -10.07 -3.69 1.48
N LEU A 105 -10.80 -3.65 2.59
CA LEU A 105 -10.32 -3.04 3.83
C LEU A 105 -9.19 -3.88 4.41
N PRO A 106 -8.18 -3.28 5.06
CA PRO A 106 -7.12 -4.04 5.71
C PRO A 106 -7.69 -4.84 6.91
N SER A 107 -6.90 -5.81 7.37
CA SER A 107 -7.14 -6.49 8.65
C SER A 107 -6.21 -5.93 9.72
N ASP A 108 -6.59 -6.02 10.99
CA ASP A 108 -5.74 -5.58 12.09
C ASP A 108 -4.42 -6.36 12.14
N GLU A 109 -4.44 -7.65 11.83
CA GLU A 109 -3.26 -8.51 11.76
C GLU A 109 -2.27 -8.05 10.69
N PHE A 110 -2.78 -7.63 9.52
CA PHE A 110 -1.94 -7.08 8.46
C PHE A 110 -1.29 -5.76 8.90
N ILE A 111 -2.08 -4.85 9.48
CA ILE A 111 -1.58 -3.56 9.96
C ILE A 111 -0.52 -3.76 11.05
N GLN A 112 -0.76 -4.67 12.00
CA GLN A 112 0.21 -5.03 13.03
C GLN A 112 1.51 -5.60 12.45
N ALA A 113 1.44 -6.47 11.43
CA ALA A 113 2.62 -7.03 10.80
C ALA A 113 3.47 -5.95 10.10
N ILE A 114 2.83 -5.00 9.43
CA ILE A 114 3.51 -3.85 8.81
C ILE A 114 4.13 -2.93 9.88
N ASN A 115 3.41 -2.70 10.98
CA ASN A 115 3.90 -1.87 12.08
C ASN A 115 5.04 -2.52 12.87
N ALA A 116 5.09 -3.85 12.91
CA ALA A 116 6.17 -4.61 13.53
C ALA A 116 7.49 -4.53 12.75
N LEU A 117 7.48 -4.05 11.50
CA LEU A 117 8.71 -3.81 10.74
C LEU A 117 9.56 -2.76 11.46
N THR A 118 10.83 -3.08 11.65
CA THR A 118 11.80 -2.16 12.25
C THR A 118 12.06 -0.96 11.33
N VAL A 119 12.53 0.14 11.92
CA VAL A 119 12.94 1.34 11.16
C VAL A 119 13.95 1.01 10.07
N VAL A 120 14.89 0.09 10.35
CA VAL A 120 15.90 -0.36 9.38
C VAL A 120 15.27 -1.12 8.20
N GLN A 121 14.32 -2.03 8.47
CA GLN A 121 13.60 -2.73 7.40
C GLN A 121 12.76 -1.78 6.56
N LYS A 122 12.04 -0.85 7.19
CA LYS A 122 11.25 0.19 6.51
C LYS A 122 12.14 1.09 5.63
N GLY A 123 13.31 1.47 6.15
CA GLY A 123 14.31 2.24 5.41
C GLY A 123 14.83 1.50 4.18
N HIS A 124 15.21 0.24 4.34
CA HIS A 124 15.67 -0.61 3.23
C HIS A 124 14.61 -0.80 2.14
N ILE A 125 13.35 -1.02 2.53
CA ILE A 125 12.23 -1.09 1.58
C ILE A 125 12.05 0.25 0.84
N GLY A 126 12.22 1.38 1.55
CA GLY A 126 12.22 2.71 0.94
C GLY A 126 13.32 2.87 -0.12
N GLU A 127 14.55 2.42 0.16
CA GLU A 127 15.66 2.45 -0.80
C GLU A 127 15.36 1.60 -2.05
N LEU A 128 14.82 0.39 -1.86
CA LEU A 128 14.40 -0.48 -2.97
C LEU A 128 13.33 0.19 -3.84
N SER A 129 12.42 0.93 -3.23
CA SER A 129 11.38 1.70 -3.93
C SER A 129 11.96 2.82 -4.79
N ILE A 130 12.90 3.60 -4.23
CA ILE A 130 13.64 4.64 -4.95
C ILE A 130 14.42 4.03 -6.13
N GLY A 131 15.04 2.88 -5.90
CA GLY A 131 15.78 2.14 -6.91
C GLY A 131 14.91 1.45 -7.98
N GLY A 132 13.58 1.65 -7.97
CA GLY A 132 12.66 1.06 -8.94
C GLY A 132 12.62 -0.47 -8.89
N ARG A 133 12.95 -1.09 -7.75
CA ARG A 133 13.04 -2.55 -7.60
C ARG A 133 11.67 -3.18 -7.34
N SER A 134 10.69 -2.88 -8.20
CA SER A 134 9.28 -3.28 -8.04
C SER A 134 9.10 -4.78 -7.80
N PHE A 135 9.83 -5.64 -8.52
CA PHE A 135 9.79 -7.09 -8.30
C PHE A 135 10.20 -7.50 -6.88
N VAL A 136 11.24 -6.89 -6.33
CA VAL A 136 11.72 -7.20 -4.97
C VAL A 136 10.73 -6.67 -3.93
N LEU A 137 10.17 -5.47 -4.14
CA LEU A 137 9.14 -4.91 -3.27
C LEU A 137 7.90 -5.82 -3.22
N ASP A 138 7.48 -6.34 -4.37
CA ASP A 138 6.39 -7.31 -4.47
C ASP A 138 6.70 -8.61 -3.73
N GLN A 139 7.93 -9.11 -3.84
CA GLN A 139 8.36 -10.29 -3.06
C GLN A 139 8.35 -10.03 -1.55
N ILE A 140 8.82 -8.87 -1.10
CA ILE A 140 8.81 -8.49 0.32
C ILE A 140 7.37 -8.43 0.83
N MET A 141 6.48 -7.73 0.12
CA MET A 141 5.07 -7.63 0.51
C MET A 141 4.38 -8.99 0.51
N ASN A 142 4.62 -9.81 -0.51
CA ASN A 142 4.11 -11.17 -0.56
C ASN A 142 4.65 -12.02 0.60
N GLY A 143 5.92 -11.86 0.98
CA GLY A 143 6.51 -12.52 2.14
C GLY A 143 5.81 -12.13 3.45
N ILE A 144 5.52 -10.84 3.63
CA ILE A 144 4.74 -10.35 4.79
C ILE A 144 3.35 -10.97 4.78
N ILE A 145 2.63 -10.91 3.66
CA ILE A 145 1.28 -11.48 3.53
C ILE A 145 1.28 -12.99 3.80
N LEU A 146 2.22 -13.75 3.23
CA LEU A 146 2.30 -15.21 3.42
C LEU A 146 2.65 -15.62 4.85
N SER A 147 3.14 -14.69 5.68
CA SER A 147 3.39 -14.94 7.10
C SER A 147 2.12 -14.80 7.99
N LEU A 148 1.01 -14.36 7.40
CA LEU A 148 -0.28 -14.19 8.07
C LEU A 148 -1.18 -15.43 7.94
N PRO A 149 -2.17 -15.60 8.83
CA PRO A 149 -3.19 -16.65 8.70
C PRO A 149 -3.88 -16.61 7.34
N GLU A 150 -4.26 -17.78 6.80
CA GLU A 150 -4.80 -17.92 5.44
C GLU A 150 -6.03 -17.02 5.20
N GLU A 151 -6.91 -16.92 6.19
CA GLU A 151 -8.10 -16.05 6.15
C GLU A 151 -7.74 -14.56 5.98
N VAL A 152 -6.58 -14.13 6.49
CA VAL A 152 -6.09 -12.75 6.40
C VAL A 152 -5.36 -12.48 5.09
N GLN A 153 -4.74 -13.49 4.48
CA GLN A 153 -3.91 -13.30 3.29
C GLN A 153 -4.69 -12.71 2.12
N VAL A 154 -5.91 -13.20 1.87
CA VAL A 154 -6.75 -12.73 0.76
C VAL A 154 -7.12 -11.26 0.95
N LYS A 155 -7.55 -10.89 2.16
CA LYS A 155 -7.91 -9.51 2.51
C LYS A 155 -6.69 -8.57 2.40
N SER A 156 -5.52 -9.04 2.81
CA SER A 156 -4.26 -8.29 2.71
C SER A 156 -3.82 -8.07 1.26
N ARG A 157 -3.98 -9.06 0.37
CA ARG A 157 -3.69 -8.91 -1.07
C ARG A 157 -4.61 -7.89 -1.70
N ASN A 158 -5.91 -7.99 -1.44
CA ASN A 158 -6.92 -7.05 -1.95
C ASN A 158 -6.63 -5.62 -1.48
N PHE A 159 -6.32 -5.44 -0.19
CA PHE A 159 -5.95 -4.15 0.35
C PHE A 159 -4.70 -3.57 -0.33
N MET A 160 -3.65 -4.37 -0.52
CA MET A 160 -2.45 -3.91 -1.22
C MET A 160 -2.69 -3.61 -2.70
N GLU A 161 -3.61 -4.33 -3.36
CA GLU A 161 -4.05 -4.01 -4.72
C GLU A 161 -4.75 -2.64 -4.76
N LEU A 162 -5.67 -2.39 -3.81
CA LEU A 162 -6.31 -1.09 -3.66
C LEU A 162 -5.27 0.02 -3.44
N MET A 163 -4.31 -0.17 -2.53
CA MET A 163 -3.27 0.83 -2.26
C MET A 163 -2.41 1.13 -3.50
N LYS A 164 -2.04 0.11 -4.29
CA LYS A 164 -1.32 0.29 -5.56
C LYS A 164 -2.14 1.10 -6.56
N THR A 165 -3.43 0.81 -6.69
CA THR A 165 -4.34 1.60 -7.52
C THR A 165 -4.41 3.05 -7.05
N LEU A 166 -4.56 3.31 -5.75
CA LEU A 166 -4.63 4.68 -5.22
C LEU A 166 -3.33 5.46 -5.48
N VAL A 167 -2.18 4.82 -5.33
CA VAL A 167 -0.88 5.42 -5.70
C VAL A 167 -0.82 5.75 -7.19
N CYS A 168 -1.28 4.86 -8.05
CA CYS A 168 -1.36 5.11 -9.49
C CYS A 168 -2.28 6.29 -9.79
N LEU A 169 -3.48 6.36 -9.19
CA LEU A 169 -4.42 7.48 -9.37
C LEU A 169 -3.86 8.81 -8.85
N HIS A 170 -3.13 8.80 -7.75
CA HIS A 170 -2.49 10.02 -7.26
C HIS A 170 -1.54 10.61 -8.31
N SER A 171 -0.78 9.77 -9.00
CA SER A 171 0.16 10.22 -10.02
C SER A 171 -0.51 10.87 -11.24
N THR A 172 -1.80 10.60 -11.47
CA THR A 172 -2.56 11.14 -12.60
C THR A 172 -3.27 12.45 -12.25
N LEU A 173 -3.52 12.68 -10.95
CA LEU A 173 -4.06 13.95 -10.45
C LEU A 173 -3.02 15.09 -10.42
N GLN A 174 -1.74 14.79 -10.60
CA GLN A 174 -0.63 15.76 -10.58
C GLN A 174 -0.30 16.39 -11.95
N GLU A 175 -1.11 16.16 -13.00
CA GLU A 175 -0.90 16.84 -14.28
C GLU A 175 -1.00 18.38 -14.11
N PRO A 176 0.05 19.16 -14.42
CA PRO A 176 -0.08 20.61 -14.51
C PRO A 176 -0.97 20.96 -15.72
N PRO A 177 -1.77 22.03 -15.66
CA PRO A 177 -2.52 22.50 -16.82
C PRO A 177 -1.54 22.79 -17.96
N LEU A 178 -1.78 22.16 -19.11
CA LEU A 178 -1.11 22.50 -20.36
C LEU A 178 -1.54 23.93 -20.74
N TYR A 179 -0.69 24.92 -20.47
CA TYR A 179 -0.80 26.28 -20.98
C TYR A 179 0.01 26.44 -22.26
#